data_AF-A0A653JBG0-F1
#
_entry.id   AF-A0A653JBG0-F1
#
_cell.length_a   1.000
_cell.length_b   1.000
_cell.length_c   1.000
_cell.angle_alpha   90.00
_cell.angle_beta   90.00
_cell.angle_gamma   90.00
#
_symmetry.space_group_name_H-M   'P 1'
#
loop_
_entity.id
_entity.type
_entity.pdbx_description
1 polymer ?
#
loop_
_entity_poly.entity_id
_entity_poly.type
_entity_poly.pdbx_seq_one_letter_code
_entity_poly.pdbx_strand_id
1 'polypeptide(L)' 'MEAEFDRGDLSDEEWAVVGLLLPSERGRKARPANDNRRFLNGMLHVLRVGCSLARHARALRQVKLGLFPLPPLG' A
#
# COMPACT_ATOMS: atom_id res chain seq x y z
N MET A 1 23.53 18.21 -7.06
CA MET A 1 22.07 18.44 -7.00
C MET A 1 21.52 17.14 -6.50
N GLU A 2 21.52 17.04 -5.18
CA GLU A 2 21.50 15.76 -4.47
C GLU A 2 20.12 15.15 -4.58
N ALA A 3 20.02 14.04 -5.32
CA ALA A 3 18.93 13.12 -5.18
C ALA A 3 19.05 12.49 -3.80
N GLU A 4 18.43 13.12 -2.81
CA GLU A 4 18.19 12.52 -1.51
C GLU A 4 17.14 11.43 -1.72
N PHE A 5 17.59 10.26 -2.18
CA PHE A 5 16.85 9.03 -2.14
C PHE A 5 16.52 8.79 -0.67
N ASP A 6 15.33 9.19 -0.24
CA ASP A 6 14.75 8.57 0.95
C ASP A 6 14.89 7.07 0.71
N ARG A 7 15.59 6.35 1.59
CA ARG A 7 15.87 4.90 1.39
C ARG A 7 14.56 4.13 1.12
N GLY A 8 13.44 4.74 1.48
CA GLY A 8 12.05 4.63 1.00
C GLY A 8 11.81 4.20 -0.43
N ASP A 9 12.15 5.08 -1.36
CA ASP A 9 11.47 5.25 -2.65
C ASP A 9 12.34 4.83 -3.83
N LEU A 10 11.70 4.34 -4.90
CA LEU A 10 12.39 3.97 -6.13
C LEU A 10 12.95 5.20 -6.85
N SER A 11 14.24 5.13 -7.21
CA SER A 11 14.90 6.06 -8.12
C SER A 11 14.27 6.04 -9.52
N ASP A 12 14.59 7.05 -10.34
CA ASP A 12 14.10 7.09 -11.72
C ASP A 12 14.67 5.94 -12.54
N GLU A 13 15.93 5.56 -12.29
CA GLU A 13 16.62 4.44 -12.92
C GLU A 13 16.00 3.09 -12.52
N GLU A 14 15.73 2.89 -11.22
CA GLU A 14 15.04 1.68 -10.75
C GLU A 14 13.60 1.62 -11.27
N TRP A 15 12.92 2.77 -11.31
CA TRP A 15 11.58 2.88 -11.84
C TRP A 15 11.52 2.54 -13.34
N ALA A 16 12.53 2.93 -14.13
CA ALA A 16 12.60 2.59 -15.54
C ALA A 16 12.63 1.08 -15.80
N VAL A 17 13.18 0.29 -14.86
CA VAL A 17 13.18 -1.18 -14.95
C VAL A 17 11.86 -1.76 -14.44
N VAL A 18 11.40 -1.33 -13.26
CA VAL A 18 10.21 -1.89 -12.59
C VAL A 18 8.93 -1.54 -13.34
N GLY A 19 8.80 -0.30 -13.81
CA GLY A 19 7.59 0.21 -14.47
C GLY A 19 7.22 -0.57 -15.73
N LEU A 20 8.21 -1.10 -16.46
CA LEU A 20 8.00 -1.91 -17.66
C LEU A 20 7.35 -3.27 -17.37
N LEU A 21 7.46 -3.77 -16.13
CA LEU A 21 6.89 -5.05 -15.71
C LEU A 21 5.45 -4.92 -15.23
N LEU A 22 4.98 -3.68 -15.01
CA LEU A 22 3.66 -3.43 -14.46
C LEU A 22 2.61 -3.34 -15.56
N PRO A 23 1.37 -3.78 -15.28
CA PRO A 23 0.28 -3.56 -16.20
C PRO A 23 0.07 -2.05 -16.40
N SER A 24 -0.29 -1.65 -17.62
CA SER A 24 -0.64 -0.26 -17.91
C SER A 24 -1.69 0.24 -16.91
N GLU A 25 -1.52 1.49 -16.47
CA GLU A 25 -2.41 2.16 -15.53
C GLU A 25 -3.81 2.32 -16.12
N ARG A 26 -4.62 1.28 -15.97
CA ARG A 26 -5.99 1.22 -16.44
C ARG A 26 -6.93 1.32 -15.25
N GLY A 27 -7.60 2.45 -15.16
CA GLY A 27 -8.72 2.60 -14.24
C GLY A 27 -9.83 1.61 -14.58
N ARG A 28 -10.57 1.20 -13.57
CA ARG A 28 -11.86 0.51 -13.75
C ARG A 28 -12.97 1.47 -13.35
N LYS A 29 -14.20 1.23 -13.79
CA LYS A 29 -15.34 2.04 -13.36
C LYS A 29 -15.37 2.08 -11.81
N ALA A 30 -15.42 3.29 -11.23
CA ALA A 30 -15.30 3.56 -9.80
C ALA A 30 -13.93 3.29 -9.12
N ARG A 31 -12.87 2.98 -9.90
CA ARG A 31 -11.47 2.99 -9.44
C ARG A 31 -10.57 3.68 -10.47
N PRO A 32 -10.30 4.98 -10.33
CA PRO A 32 -9.37 5.67 -11.19
C PRO A 32 -8.01 4.96 -11.20
N ALA A 33 -7.31 5.03 -12.33
CA ALA A 33 -5.92 4.63 -12.40
C ALA A 33 -5.13 5.50 -11.41
N ASN A 34 -4.51 4.87 -10.42
CA ASN A 34 -3.53 5.53 -9.59
C ASN A 34 -2.14 5.26 -10.16
N ASP A 35 -1.26 6.24 -9.99
CA ASP A 35 0.16 6.12 -10.32
C ASP A 35 0.78 4.88 -9.65
N ASN A 36 1.24 3.95 -10.47
CA ASN A 36 1.84 2.68 -10.08
C ASN A 36 3.11 2.90 -9.24
N ARG A 37 3.89 3.94 -9.51
CA ARG A 37 5.14 4.25 -8.78
C ARG A 37 4.82 4.63 -7.35
N ARG A 38 3.84 5.52 -7.21
CA ARG A 38 3.38 5.97 -5.89
C ARG A 38 2.80 4.83 -5.07
N PHE A 39 2.07 3.91 -5.71
CA PHE A 39 1.56 2.72 -5.05
C PHE A 39 2.68 1.81 -4.55
N LEU A 40 3.68 1.52 -5.38
CA LEU A 40 4.81 0.68 -5.02
C LEU A 40 5.70 1.28 -3.94
N ASN A 41 6.02 2.57 -4.02
CA ASN A 41 6.74 3.29 -2.95
C ASN A 41 5.98 3.18 -1.61
N GLY A 42 4.65 3.34 -1.63
CA GLY A 42 3.81 3.11 -0.45
C GLY A 42 3.88 1.69 0.11
N MET A 43 3.93 0.66 -0.77
CA MET A 43 4.12 -0.72 -0.35
C MET A 43 5.50 -0.96 0.28
N LEU A 44 6.57 -0.44 -0.34
CA LEU A 44 7.94 -0.54 0.18
C LEU A 44 8.07 0.13 1.55
N HIS A 45 7.44 1.29 1.72
CA HIS A 45 7.35 1.98 3.00
C HIS A 45 6.65 1.10 4.07
N VAL A 46 5.50 0.51 3.75
CA VAL A 46 4.76 -0.39 4.67
C VAL A 46 5.60 -1.60 5.08
N LEU A 47 6.29 -2.24 4.12
CA LEU A 47 7.17 -3.38 4.38
C LEU A 47 8.36 -2.98 5.26
N ARG A 48 8.94 -1.79 5.04
CA ARG A 48 10.08 -1.27 5.80
C ARG A 48 9.73 -0.88 7.23
N VAL A 49 8.63 -0.15 7.43
CA VAL A 49 8.19 0.31 8.76
C VAL A 49 7.53 -0.82 9.55
N GLY A 50 7.23 -1.96 8.92
CA GLY A 50 6.60 -3.11 9.56
C GLY A 50 5.14 -2.86 9.96
N CYS A 51 4.52 -1.80 9.45
CA CYS A 51 3.13 -1.48 9.73
C CYS A 51 2.23 -2.40 8.91
N SER A 52 2.09 -3.64 9.37
CA SER A 52 1.24 -4.61 8.70
C SER A 52 -0.19 -4.06 8.57
N LEU A 53 -0.72 -4.06 7.33
CA LEU A 53 -2.16 -4.03 7.08
C LEU A 53 -2.89 -5.09 7.92
N ALA A 54 -2.17 -6.13 8.36
CA ALA A 54 -2.63 -7.13 9.30
C ALA A 54 -3.17 -6.56 10.62
N ARG A 55 -2.79 -5.36 11.08
CA ARG A 55 -3.42 -4.78 12.29
C ARG A 55 -4.89 -4.43 12.05
N HIS A 56 -5.23 -3.91 10.86
CA HIS A 56 -6.62 -3.69 10.43
C HIS A 56 -7.29 -5.00 9.99
N ALA A 57 -6.57 -5.89 9.30
CA ALA A 57 -7.12 -7.18 8.88
C ALA A 57 -7.41 -8.12 10.07
N ARG A 58 -6.65 -8.05 11.17
CA ARG A 58 -6.91 -8.79 12.41
C ARG A 58 -8.17 -8.28 13.10
N ALA A 59 -8.40 -6.97 13.11
CA ALA A 59 -9.66 -6.39 13.59
C ALA A 59 -10.85 -6.88 12.75
N LEU A 60 -10.76 -6.84 11.42
CA LEU A 60 -11.79 -7.38 10.52
C LEU A 60 -11.99 -8.90 10.68
N ARG A 61 -10.90 -9.66 10.88
CA ARG A 61 -10.95 -11.10 11.17
C ARG A 61 -11.59 -11.38 12.52
N GLN A 62 -11.32 -10.58 13.55
CA GLN A 62 -11.96 -10.71 14.86
C GLN A 62 -13.44 -10.35 14.81
N VAL A 63 -13.83 -9.30 14.08
CA VAL A 63 -15.26 -8.98 13.82
C VAL A 63 -15.95 -10.13 13.09
N LYS A 64 -15.33 -10.67 12.02
CA LYS A 64 -15.88 -11.80 11.26
C LYS A 64 -15.97 -13.09 12.09
N LEU A 65 -15.08 -13.27 13.06
CA LEU A 65 -15.08 -14.38 14.02
C LEU A 65 -15.92 -14.10 15.27
N GLY A 66 -16.56 -12.94 15.40
CA GLY A 66 -17.35 -12.56 16.57
C GLY A 66 -16.53 -12.36 17.86
N LEU A 67 -15.22 -12.18 17.73
CA LEU A 67 -14.27 -12.05 18.85
C LEU A 67 -14.03 -10.61 19.30
N PHE A 68 -14.60 -9.62 18.61
CA PHE A 68 -14.54 -8.22 19.04
C PHE A 68 -15.81 -7.88 19.81
N PRO A 69 -15.72 -7.52 21.10
CA PRO A 69 -16.90 -7.12 21.85
C PRO A 69 -17.44 -5.83 21.24
N LEU A 70 -18.66 -5.88 20.70
CA LEU A 70 -19.36 -4.66 20.30
C LEU A 70 -19.61 -3.85 21.57
N PRO A 71 -19.23 -2.56 21.61
CA PRO A 71 -19.61 -1.72 22.73
C PRO A 71 -21.15 -1.69 22.82
N PRO A 72 -21.73 -1.75 24.02
CA PRO A 72 -23.17 -1.64 24.16
C PRO A 72 -23.61 -0.31 23.55
N LEU A 73 -24.61 -0.38 22.68
CA LEU A 73 -25.31 0.81 22.20
C LEU A 73 -26.12 1.32 23.39
N GLY A 74 -25.53 2.27 24.13
CA GLY A 74 -26.24 3.13 25.07
C GLY A 74 -26.84 4.32 24.35
#